data_AF-A0A644ZWE1-F1
#
_entry.id   AF-A0A644ZWE1-F1
#
_cell.length_a   1.000
_cell.length_b   1.000
_cell.length_c   1.000
_cell.angle_alpha   90.00
_cell.angle_beta   90.00
_cell.angle_gamma   90.00
#
_symmetry.space_group_name_H-M   'P 1'
#
loop_
_entity.id
_entity.type
_entity.pdbx_description
1 polymer ?
#
loop_
_entity_poly.entity_id
_entity_poly.type
_entity_poly.pdbx_seq_one_letter_code
_entity_poly.pdbx_strand_id
1 'polypeptide(L)'
;MTCSDFDNDNNNIENMETKICVFEENAISFAFDKENSMMINATEMAKAFGANVGHFLANEGTKKFIHACLNNRNSDYLNIVKEEDLVVARQKSGTWMHRVLALKFAAWLSPDFEVWVYATIEKLLFGKHVEREKSFEKTLRLQKEMNAIRDKAPEEKTGADFNRYLDIEREINREKVVRKNLTTESISGMRSLFEEDETDDD
;
A
#
# COMPACT_ATOMS: atom_id res chain seq x y z
N MET A 1 51.87 -10.96 -30.26
CA MET A 1 50.56 -11.48 -29.81
C MET A 1 50.11 -10.56 -28.69
N THR A 2 49.36 -9.52 -29.02
CA THR A 2 48.84 -8.54 -28.06
C THR A 2 47.52 -8.05 -28.62
N CYS A 3 46.42 -8.51 -28.04
CA CYS A 3 45.14 -7.85 -28.14
C CYS A 3 44.78 -7.44 -26.72
N SER A 4 44.54 -6.14 -26.58
CA SER A 4 43.97 -5.46 -25.44
C SER A 4 42.52 -5.89 -25.24
N ASP A 5 42.13 -6.12 -23.99
CA ASP A 5 40.74 -6.28 -23.59
C ASP A 5 40.27 -5.10 -22.73
N PHE A 6 38.93 -4.97 -22.70
CA PHE A 6 38.07 -4.30 -21.73
C PHE A 6 37.75 -2.80 -21.95
N ASP A 7 36.50 -2.34 -21.89
CA ASP A 7 35.24 -2.89 -21.34
C ASP A 7 34.04 -2.51 -22.24
N ASN A 8 33.08 -3.43 -22.41
CA ASN A 8 31.71 -3.09 -22.84
C ASN A 8 30.79 -3.31 -21.63
N ASP A 9 30.59 -2.25 -20.86
CA ASP A 9 29.54 -2.19 -19.83
C ASP A 9 28.16 -2.22 -20.50
N ASN A 10 27.64 -3.42 -20.71
CA ASN A 10 26.24 -3.65 -21.05
C ASN A 10 25.79 -5.01 -20.50
N ASN A 11 25.21 -5.00 -19.30
CA ASN A 11 23.98 -5.73 -18.93
C ASN A 11 23.91 -5.94 -17.41
N ASN A 12 23.38 -4.97 -16.67
CA ASN A 12 23.14 -5.12 -15.23
C ASN A 12 21.83 -5.87 -14.91
N ILE A 13 21.48 -6.92 -15.68
CA ILE A 13 20.19 -7.63 -15.56
C ILE A 13 20.36 -9.15 -15.52
N GLU A 14 21.60 -9.65 -15.37
CA GLU A 14 21.85 -11.09 -15.23
C GLU A 14 21.60 -11.61 -13.80
N ASN A 15 21.23 -10.76 -12.84
CA ASN A 15 21.05 -11.12 -11.42
C ASN A 15 19.69 -10.68 -10.81
N MET A 16 18.61 -10.64 -11.61
CA MET A 16 17.27 -10.33 -11.11
C MET A 16 16.47 -11.59 -10.77
N GLU A 17 15.90 -11.64 -9.57
CA GLU A 17 14.93 -12.68 -9.20
C GLU A 17 13.61 -12.39 -9.93
N THR A 18 13.05 -13.38 -10.62
CA THR A 18 11.77 -13.23 -11.33
C THR A 18 10.68 -14.01 -10.61
N LYS A 19 9.55 -13.36 -10.31
CA LYS A 19 8.33 -13.99 -9.80
C LYS A 19 7.21 -13.84 -10.81
N ILE A 20 6.34 -14.84 -10.86
CA ILE A 20 5.18 -14.87 -11.76
C ILE A 20 3.92 -14.84 -10.91
N CYS A 21 3.02 -13.91 -11.23
CA CYS A 21 1.66 -13.88 -10.68
C CYS A 21 0.67 -14.17 -11.80
N VAL A 22 -0.45 -14.83 -11.48
CA VAL A 22 -1.49 -15.13 -12.46
C VAL A 22 -2.70 -14.24 -12.19
N PHE A 23 -3.17 -13.54 -13.22
CA PHE A 23 -4.37 -12.71 -13.20
C PHE A 23 -5.26 -13.10 -14.38
N GLU A 24 -6.49 -13.56 -14.12
CA GLU A 24 -7.44 -13.98 -15.16
C GLU A 24 -6.79 -14.88 -16.21
N GLU A 25 -6.06 -15.92 -15.75
CA GLU A 25 -5.31 -16.88 -16.57
C GLU A 25 -4.08 -16.32 -17.31
N ASN A 26 -3.77 -15.03 -17.16
CA ASN A 26 -2.59 -14.39 -17.71
C ASN A 26 -1.46 -14.37 -16.68
N ALA A 27 -0.32 -14.97 -17.03
CA ALA A 27 0.91 -14.86 -16.26
C ALA A 27 1.53 -13.47 -16.45
N ILE A 28 1.81 -12.79 -15.34
CA ILE A 28 2.47 -11.49 -15.27
C ILE A 28 3.78 -11.66 -14.52
N SER A 29 4.88 -11.30 -15.18
CA SER A 29 6.23 -11.40 -14.65
C SER A 29 6.64 -10.13 -13.90
N PHE A 30 7.26 -10.35 -12.74
CA PHE A 30 7.82 -9.34 -11.85
C PHE A 30 9.30 -9.63 -11.68
N ALA A 31 10.16 -8.70 -12.10
CA ALA A 31 11.60 -8.79 -11.90
C ALA A 31 12.02 -7.88 -10.74
N PHE A 32 12.80 -8.44 -9.82
CA PHE A 32 13.33 -7.76 -8.63
C PHE A 32 14.85 -7.73 -8.70
N ASP A 33 15.45 -6.60 -8.34
CA ASP A 33 16.88 -6.55 -8.04
C ASP A 33 17.15 -6.42 -6.54
N LYS A 34 18.43 -6.48 -6.18
CA LYS A 34 18.91 -6.35 -4.79
C LYS A 34 18.77 -4.93 -4.24
N GLU A 35 18.55 -3.94 -5.11
CA GLU A 35 18.39 -2.52 -4.76
C GLU A 35 16.91 -2.14 -4.61
N ASN A 36 16.02 -3.14 -4.54
CA ASN A 36 14.59 -2.98 -4.38
C ASN A 36 13.92 -2.21 -5.54
N SER A 37 14.54 -2.22 -6.71
CA SER A 37 13.89 -1.84 -7.96
C SER A 37 13.04 -3.03 -8.43
N MET A 38 11.79 -2.73 -8.77
CA MET A 38 10.81 -3.72 -9.22
C MET A 38 10.29 -3.30 -10.59
N MET A 39 10.47 -4.20 -11.56
CA MET A 39 10.00 -4.05 -12.93
C MET A 39 8.92 -5.07 -13.23
N ILE A 40 7.84 -4.61 -13.88
CA ILE A 40 6.68 -5.44 -14.22
C ILE A 40 6.54 -5.51 -15.73
N ASN A 41 6.27 -6.70 -16.26
CA ASN A 41 5.99 -6.86 -17.68
C ASN A 41 4.61 -6.29 -18.05
N ALA A 42 4.60 -5.06 -18.56
CA ALA A 42 3.40 -4.33 -18.97
C ALA A 42 2.74 -4.98 -20.19
N THR A 43 3.52 -5.64 -21.07
CA THR A 43 2.94 -6.34 -22.22
C THR A 43 2.12 -7.55 -21.80
N GLU A 44 2.59 -8.30 -20.81
CA GLU A 44 1.82 -9.40 -20.21
C GLU A 44 0.55 -8.89 -19.51
N MET A 45 0.67 -7.81 -18.73
CA MET A 45 -0.49 -7.20 -18.09
C MET A 45 -1.53 -6.70 -19.11
N ALA A 46 -1.10 -6.07 -20.20
CA ALA A 46 -1.99 -5.54 -21.23
C ALA A 46 -2.83 -6.63 -21.95
N LYS A 47 -2.30 -7.86 -22.06
CA LYS A 47 -3.00 -8.98 -22.72
C LYS A 47 -4.31 -9.33 -22.04
N ALA A 48 -4.33 -9.33 -20.70
CA ALA A 48 -5.55 -9.63 -19.93
C ALA A 48 -6.70 -8.66 -20.25
N PHE A 49 -6.38 -7.43 -20.63
CA PHE A 49 -7.35 -6.37 -20.92
C PHE A 49 -7.54 -6.10 -22.42
N GLY A 50 -6.89 -6.88 -23.30
CA GLY A 50 -6.90 -6.63 -24.75
C GLY A 50 -6.33 -5.25 -25.14
N ALA A 51 -5.45 -4.69 -24.31
CA ALA A 51 -4.95 -3.32 -24.44
C ALA A 51 -3.58 -3.25 -25.13
N ASN A 52 -3.18 -2.06 -25.54
CA ASN A 52 -1.87 -1.81 -26.14
C ASN A 52 -1.03 -0.84 -25.29
N VAL A 53 0.16 -1.26 -24.89
CA VAL A 53 1.08 -0.47 -24.07
C VAL A 53 1.50 0.83 -24.77
N GLY A 54 1.66 0.81 -26.09
CA GLY A 54 2.00 1.99 -26.89
C GLY A 54 0.93 3.07 -26.84
N HIS A 55 -0.35 2.71 -26.81
CA HIS A 55 -1.44 3.69 -26.65
C HIS A 55 -1.37 4.39 -25.29
N PHE A 56 -1.05 3.64 -24.23
CA PHE A 56 -0.85 4.21 -22.90
C PHE A 56 0.34 5.18 -22.87
N LEU A 57 1.49 4.79 -23.44
CA LEU A 57 2.68 5.64 -23.48
C LEU A 57 2.51 6.87 -24.39
N ALA A 58 1.69 6.77 -25.44
CA ALA A 58 1.39 7.90 -26.32
C ALA A 58 0.49 8.96 -25.68
N ASN A 59 -0.25 8.63 -24.61
CA ASN A 59 -1.13 9.55 -23.92
C ASN A 59 -0.35 10.72 -23.28
N GLU A 60 -0.78 11.95 -23.55
CA GLU A 60 -0.18 13.18 -22.98
C GLU A 60 -0.14 13.17 -21.45
N GLY A 61 -1.15 12.62 -20.79
CA GLY A 61 -1.16 12.46 -19.34
C GLY A 61 -0.09 11.49 -18.83
N THR A 62 0.24 10.46 -19.60
CA THR A 62 1.31 9.50 -19.28
C THR A 62 2.67 10.14 -19.47
N LYS A 63 2.89 10.87 -20.57
CA LYS A 63 4.14 11.61 -20.81
C LYS A 63 4.42 12.62 -19.71
N LYS A 64 3.40 13.40 -19.30
CA LYS A 64 3.51 14.34 -18.18
C LYS A 64 3.84 13.64 -16.86
N PHE A 65 3.26 12.46 -16.64
CA PHE A 65 3.56 11.67 -15.45
C PHE A 65 5.01 11.15 -15.45
N ILE A 66 5.50 10.62 -16.57
CA ILE A 66 6.90 10.20 -16.71
C ILE A 66 7.84 11.38 -16.41
N HIS A 67 7.56 12.55 -17.00
CA HIS A 67 8.33 13.76 -16.72
C HIS A 67 8.28 14.17 -15.24
N ALA A 68 7.12 14.03 -14.58
CA ALA A 68 6.98 14.28 -13.15
C ALA A 68 7.77 13.29 -12.29
N CYS A 69 7.89 12.02 -12.71
CA CYS A 69 8.73 11.04 -12.01
C CYS A 69 10.24 11.38 -12.10
N LEU A 70 10.66 12.03 -13.18
CA LEU A 70 12.07 12.39 -13.43
C LEU A 70 12.48 13.76 -12.89
N ASN A 71 11.59 14.47 -12.19
CA ASN A 71 11.99 15.72 -11.54
C ASN A 71 12.83 15.44 -10.29
N ASN A 72 13.76 16.33 -9.94
CA ASN A 72 14.74 16.13 -8.86
C ASN A 72 14.13 15.67 -7.53
N ARG A 73 12.92 16.11 -7.19
CA ARG A 73 12.29 15.71 -5.94
C ARG A 73 11.78 14.27 -5.99
N ASN A 74 11.12 13.89 -7.08
CA ASN A 74 10.46 12.60 -7.21
C ASN A 74 11.43 11.50 -7.63
N SER A 75 12.47 11.83 -8.41
CA SER A 75 13.56 10.93 -8.80
C SER A 75 14.19 10.28 -7.57
N ASP A 76 14.45 11.09 -6.53
CA ASP A 76 15.10 10.65 -5.31
C ASP A 76 14.19 9.70 -4.50
N TYR A 77 12.91 10.04 -4.34
CA TYR A 77 11.95 9.18 -3.65
C TYR A 77 11.71 7.84 -4.38
N LEU A 78 11.82 7.85 -5.70
CA LEU A 78 11.56 6.68 -6.54
C LEU A 78 12.83 5.86 -6.82
N ASN A 79 14.02 6.41 -6.52
CA ASN A 79 15.32 5.89 -6.90
C ASN A 79 15.46 5.70 -8.43
N ILE A 80 15.18 6.76 -9.19
CA ILE A 80 15.14 6.77 -10.67
C ILE A 80 15.95 7.96 -11.18
N VAL A 81 16.82 7.76 -12.18
CA VAL A 81 17.66 8.83 -12.73
C VAL A 81 17.26 9.19 -14.16
N LYS A 82 16.84 8.20 -14.96
CA LYS A 82 16.52 8.36 -16.39
C LYS A 82 15.24 7.62 -16.78
N GLU A 83 14.73 7.91 -17.97
CA GLU A 83 13.47 7.32 -18.45
C GLU A 83 13.56 5.79 -18.58
N GLU A 84 14.73 5.25 -18.88
CA GLU A 84 14.97 3.81 -18.94
C GLU A 84 14.83 3.12 -17.58
N ASP A 85 14.93 3.86 -16.47
CA ASP A 85 14.65 3.33 -15.14
C ASP A 85 13.14 3.24 -14.88
N LEU A 86 12.30 3.95 -15.66
CA LEU A 86 10.84 3.90 -15.61
C LEU A 86 10.25 2.91 -16.60
N VAL A 87 10.78 2.84 -17.82
CA VAL A 87 10.23 2.01 -18.89
C VAL A 87 11.32 1.53 -19.85
N VAL A 88 11.34 0.22 -20.12
CA VAL A 88 12.25 -0.40 -21.07
C VAL A 88 11.47 -1.30 -22.03
N ALA A 89 11.56 -1.00 -23.32
CA ALA A 89 11.07 -1.90 -24.36
C ALA A 89 12.21 -2.84 -24.79
N ARG A 90 12.00 -4.16 -24.63
CA ARG A 90 12.96 -5.17 -25.09
C ARG A 90 12.37 -5.98 -26.22
N GLN A 91 13.17 -6.18 -27.26
CA GLN A 91 12.84 -7.11 -28.33
C GLN A 91 12.58 -8.49 -27.72
N LYS A 92 11.46 -9.13 -28.10
CA LYS A 92 10.98 -10.44 -27.64
C LYS A 92 10.47 -10.54 -26.20
N SER A 93 10.94 -9.70 -25.27
CA SER A 93 10.52 -9.76 -23.85
C SER A 93 9.45 -8.73 -23.46
N GLY A 94 9.00 -7.90 -24.41
CA GLY A 94 7.95 -6.91 -24.19
C GLY A 94 8.44 -5.62 -23.52
N THR A 95 7.49 -4.81 -23.10
CA THR A 95 7.72 -3.56 -22.36
C THR A 95 7.66 -3.81 -20.86
N TRP A 96 8.70 -3.39 -20.16
CA TRP A 96 8.84 -3.48 -18.71
C TRP A 96 8.69 -2.10 -18.10
N MET A 97 7.98 -1.99 -16.99
CA MET A 97 7.74 -0.72 -16.30
C MET A 97 8.15 -0.81 -14.84
N HIS A 98 8.75 0.25 -14.33
CA HIS A 98 8.95 0.44 -12.90
C HIS A 98 7.62 0.41 -12.16
N ARG A 99 7.61 -0.09 -10.93
CA ARG A 99 6.41 -0.23 -10.09
C ARG A 99 5.48 0.97 -10.11
N VAL A 100 6.02 2.20 -10.09
CA VAL A 100 5.23 3.43 -10.06
C VAL A 100 4.47 3.66 -11.37
N LEU A 101 5.11 3.39 -12.51
CA LEU A 101 4.51 3.52 -13.82
C LEU A 101 3.56 2.35 -14.11
N ALA A 102 3.90 1.15 -13.63
CA ALA A 102 3.04 -0.03 -13.71
C ALA A 102 1.72 0.17 -12.94
N LEU A 103 1.74 0.80 -11.75
CA LEU A 103 0.53 1.16 -11.02
C LEU A 103 -0.35 2.14 -11.80
N LYS A 104 0.25 3.18 -12.38
CA LYS A 104 -0.48 4.11 -13.27
C LYS A 104 -1.06 3.39 -14.48
N PHE A 105 -0.32 2.45 -15.06
CA PHE A 105 -0.78 1.67 -16.20
C PHE A 105 -1.95 0.75 -15.81
N ALA A 106 -1.88 0.06 -14.68
CA ALA A 106 -2.98 -0.75 -14.15
C ALA A 106 -4.26 0.08 -13.88
N ALA A 107 -4.12 1.29 -13.32
CA ALA A 107 -5.23 2.22 -13.17
C ALA A 107 -5.85 2.63 -14.51
N TRP A 108 -5.02 2.86 -15.54
CA TRP A 108 -5.51 3.14 -16.89
C TRP A 108 -6.25 1.95 -17.53
N LEU A 109 -5.84 0.72 -17.24
CA LEU A 109 -6.49 -0.50 -17.74
C LEU A 109 -7.84 -0.77 -17.08
N SER A 110 -8.03 -0.41 -15.81
CA SER A 110 -9.24 -0.67 -15.05
C SER A 110 -9.60 0.48 -14.11
N PRO A 111 -10.68 1.25 -14.43
CA PRO A 111 -11.18 2.28 -13.52
C PRO A 111 -11.61 1.73 -12.15
N ASP A 112 -12.14 0.50 -12.09
CA ASP A 112 -12.50 -0.16 -10.83
C ASP A 112 -11.26 -0.42 -9.97
N PHE A 113 -10.15 -0.82 -10.59
CA PHE A 113 -8.87 -0.96 -9.90
C PHE A 113 -8.36 0.40 -9.39
N GLU A 114 -8.46 1.46 -10.21
CA GLU A 114 -8.05 2.81 -9.80
C GLU A 114 -8.81 3.29 -8.56
N VAL A 115 -10.14 3.14 -8.57
CA VAL A 115 -10.99 3.46 -7.41
C VAL A 115 -10.62 2.61 -6.20
N TRP A 116 -10.37 1.32 -6.39
CA TRP A 116 -9.95 0.43 -5.30
C TRP A 116 -8.61 0.85 -4.68
N VAL A 117 -7.64 1.31 -5.47
CA VAL A 117 -6.37 1.84 -4.97
C VAL A 117 -6.61 3.07 -4.11
N TYR A 118 -7.41 4.04 -4.57
CA TYR A 118 -7.73 5.24 -3.79
C TYR A 118 -8.46 4.90 -2.48
N ALA A 119 -9.46 4.01 -2.52
CA ALA A 119 -10.15 3.54 -1.33
C ALA A 119 -9.22 2.81 -0.35
N THR A 120 -8.23 2.08 -0.87
CA THR A 120 -7.22 1.40 -0.05
C THR A 120 -6.28 2.40 0.62
N ILE A 121 -5.83 3.43 -0.10
CA ILE A 121 -5.02 4.53 0.47
C ILE A 121 -5.82 5.25 1.57
N GLU A 122 -7.09 5.59 1.32
CA GLU A 122 -7.95 6.19 2.35
C GLU A 122 -8.11 5.27 3.57
N LYS A 123 -8.29 3.97 3.36
CA LYS A 123 -8.37 2.99 4.45
C LYS A 123 -7.07 2.89 5.23
N LEU A 124 -5.91 2.98 4.59
CA LEU A 124 -4.61 2.98 5.27
C LEU A 124 -4.41 4.25 6.10
N LEU A 125 -4.81 5.41 5.57
CA LEU A 125 -4.68 6.70 6.26
C LEU A 125 -5.69 6.85 7.42
N PHE A 126 -6.95 6.46 7.20
CA PHE A 126 -8.06 6.76 8.11
C PHE A 126 -8.71 5.54 8.75
N GLY A 127 -8.38 4.32 8.34
CA GLY A 127 -9.01 3.09 8.82
C GLY A 127 -8.93 2.95 10.34
N LYS A 128 -7.78 3.26 10.94
CA LYS A 128 -7.60 3.22 12.40
C LYS A 128 -8.45 4.26 13.14
N HIS A 129 -8.64 5.45 12.54
CA HIS A 129 -9.51 6.48 13.11
C HIS A 129 -10.97 6.02 13.09
N VAL A 130 -11.42 5.47 11.96
CA VAL A 130 -12.78 4.93 11.82
C VAL A 130 -13.02 3.77 12.80
N GLU A 131 -12.07 2.87 12.97
CA GLU A 131 -12.16 1.76 13.93
C GLU A 131 -12.20 2.26 15.38
N ARG A 132 -11.39 3.27 15.72
CA ARG A 132 -11.39 3.89 17.04
C ARG A 132 -12.74 4.54 17.35
N GLU A 133 -13.31 5.27 16.40
CA GLU A 133 -14.61 5.92 16.56
C GLU A 133 -15.72 4.87 16.75
N LYS A 134 -15.75 3.82 15.92
CA LYS A 134 -16.69 2.70 16.08
C LYS A 134 -16.58 2.03 17.45
N SER A 135 -15.36 1.80 17.93
CA SER A 135 -15.12 1.24 19.27
C SER A 135 -15.63 2.17 20.37
N PHE A 136 -15.43 3.48 20.21
CA PHE A 136 -15.92 4.50 21.14
C PHE A 136 -17.45 4.55 21.18
N GLU A 137 -18.11 4.61 20.02
CA GLU A 137 -19.57 4.56 19.91
C GLU A 137 -20.15 3.31 20.58
N LYS A 138 -19.53 2.14 20.36
CA LYS A 138 -19.97 0.89 20.99
C LYS A 138 -19.84 0.95 22.51
N THR A 139 -18.75 1.53 23.02
CA THR A 139 -18.58 1.74 24.47
C THR A 139 -19.65 2.67 25.03
N LEU A 140 -20.02 3.73 24.32
CA LEU A 140 -21.08 4.64 24.74
C LEU A 140 -22.45 3.93 24.79
N ARG A 141 -22.75 3.06 23.82
CA ARG A 141 -23.98 2.24 23.81
C ARG A 141 -24.00 1.27 25.00
N LEU A 142 -22.90 0.56 25.24
CA LEU A 142 -22.76 -0.36 26.36
C LEU A 142 -22.87 0.35 27.72
N GLN A 143 -22.27 1.53 27.87
CA GLN A 143 -22.36 2.32 29.09
C GLN A 143 -23.80 2.78 29.36
N LYS A 144 -24.55 3.19 28.32
CA LYS A 144 -25.97 3.53 28.45
C LYS A 144 -26.80 2.33 28.89
N GLU A 145 -26.57 1.17 28.30
CA GLU A 145 -27.24 -0.08 28.68
C GLU A 145 -26.91 -0.48 30.13
N MET A 146 -25.64 -0.40 30.52
CA MET A 146 -25.19 -0.69 31.88
C MET A 146 -25.82 0.23 32.91
N ASN A 147 -25.90 1.54 32.62
CA ASN A 147 -26.58 2.50 33.48
C ASN A 147 -28.08 2.18 33.59
N ALA A 148 -28.74 1.84 32.47
CA ALA A 148 -30.15 1.46 32.49
C ALA A 148 -30.40 0.23 33.38
N ILE A 149 -29.53 -0.79 33.33
CA ILE A 149 -29.62 -1.96 34.24
C ILE A 149 -29.39 -1.55 35.70
N ARG A 150 -28.39 -0.70 35.95
CA ARG A 150 -28.07 -0.23 37.31
C ARG A 150 -29.22 0.55 37.93
N ASP A 151 -29.87 1.38 37.13
CA ASP A 151 -30.89 2.32 37.57
C ASP A 151 -32.31 1.68 37.66
N LYS A 152 -32.47 0.40 37.29
CA LYS A 152 -33.70 -0.39 37.54
C LYS A 152 -34.06 -0.43 39.03
N ALA A 153 -35.36 -0.47 39.33
CA ALA A 153 -35.83 -0.65 40.70
C ALA A 153 -35.37 -2.01 41.27
N PRO A 154 -35.16 -2.15 42.59
CA PRO A 154 -34.71 -3.41 43.20
C PRO A 154 -35.62 -4.60 42.88
N GLU A 155 -36.94 -4.39 42.89
CA GLU A 155 -37.94 -5.40 42.53
C GLU A 155 -37.91 -5.84 41.05
N GLU A 156 -37.34 -5.04 40.15
CA GLU A 156 -37.28 -5.31 38.70
C GLU A 156 -35.96 -5.97 38.27
N LYS A 157 -34.96 -6.03 39.17
CA LYS A 157 -33.65 -6.61 38.87
C LYS A 157 -33.70 -8.12 38.89
N THR A 158 -33.34 -8.72 37.77
CA THR A 158 -33.30 -10.17 37.59
C THR A 158 -31.87 -10.71 37.62
N GLY A 159 -31.69 -12.02 37.83
CA GLY A 159 -30.39 -12.67 37.66
C GLY A 159 -29.83 -12.55 36.22
N ALA A 160 -30.72 -12.40 35.23
CA ALA A 160 -30.32 -12.13 33.85
C ALA A 160 -29.70 -10.73 33.69
N ASP A 161 -30.21 -9.73 34.40
CA ASP A 161 -29.63 -8.38 34.42
C ASP A 161 -28.22 -8.39 35.01
N PHE A 162 -28.00 -9.17 36.07
CA PHE A 162 -26.67 -9.34 36.66
C PHE A 162 -25.69 -9.97 35.67
N ASN A 163 -26.09 -11.05 34.98
CA ASN A 163 -25.26 -11.67 33.96
C ASN A 163 -24.95 -10.72 32.80
N ARG A 164 -25.95 -9.97 32.32
CA ARG A 164 -25.77 -8.99 31.25
C ARG A 164 -24.83 -7.86 31.67
N TYR A 165 -24.92 -7.39 32.91
CA TYR A 165 -23.99 -6.40 33.47
C TYR A 165 -22.53 -6.89 33.40
N LEU A 166 -22.27 -8.12 33.84
CA LEU A 166 -20.92 -8.73 33.80
C LEU A 166 -20.42 -8.95 32.36
N ASP A 167 -21.32 -9.23 31.41
CA ASP A 167 -20.98 -9.33 30.00
C ASP A 167 -20.60 -7.95 29.43
N ILE A 168 -21.39 -6.91 29.73
CA ILE A 168 -21.12 -5.53 29.31
C ILE A 168 -19.76 -5.05 29.84
N GLU A 169 -19.43 -5.32 31.11
CA GLU A 169 -18.14 -4.95 31.69
C GLU A 169 -16.97 -5.60 30.94
N ARG A 170 -17.09 -6.89 30.61
CA ARG A 170 -16.10 -7.62 29.80
C ARG A 170 -15.98 -7.02 28.39
N GLU A 171 -17.09 -6.69 27.74
CA GLU A 171 -17.10 -6.05 26.43
C GLU A 171 -16.42 -4.68 26.45
N ILE A 172 -16.75 -3.81 27.42
CA ILE A 172 -16.13 -2.49 27.59
C ILE A 172 -14.62 -2.62 27.77
N ASN A 173 -14.16 -3.58 28.58
CA ASN A 173 -12.72 -3.79 28.79
C ASN A 173 -12.02 -4.27 27.50
N ARG A 174 -12.66 -5.11 26.68
CA ARG A 174 -12.14 -5.47 25.36
C ARG A 174 -12.01 -4.24 24.45
N GLU A 175 -13.06 -3.42 24.38
CA GLU A 175 -13.04 -2.18 23.56
C GLU A 175 -11.97 -1.18 24.03
N LYS A 176 -11.70 -1.09 25.34
CA LYS A 176 -10.59 -0.29 25.88
C LYS A 176 -9.23 -0.79 25.40
N VAL A 177 -9.01 -2.11 25.40
CA VAL A 177 -7.76 -2.70 24.90
C VAL A 177 -7.59 -2.42 23.40
N VAL A 178 -8.65 -2.59 22.61
CA VAL A 178 -8.64 -2.28 21.17
C VAL A 178 -8.23 -0.83 20.92
N ARG A 179 -8.86 0.14 21.60
CA ARG A 179 -8.49 1.56 21.45
C ARG A 179 -7.06 1.85 21.88
N LYS A 180 -6.58 1.24 22.97
CA LYS A 180 -5.20 1.40 23.42
C LYS A 180 -4.22 0.96 22.33
N ASN A 181 -4.41 -0.22 21.75
CA ASN A 181 -3.56 -0.73 20.67
C ASN A 181 -3.59 0.20 19.45
N LEU A 182 -4.78 0.64 19.03
CA LEU A 182 -4.95 1.60 17.93
C LEU A 182 -4.28 2.96 18.19
N THR A 183 -4.18 3.40 19.44
CA THR A 183 -3.48 4.66 19.81
C THR A 183 -1.98 4.50 19.92
N THR A 184 -1.49 3.40 20.51
CA THR A 184 -0.06 3.16 20.73
C THR A 184 0.68 3.04 19.39
N GLU A 185 0.09 2.36 18.41
CA GLU A 185 0.66 2.27 17.06
C GLU A 185 0.68 3.62 16.34
N SER A 186 -0.36 4.45 16.48
CA SER A 186 -0.39 5.80 15.91
C SER A 186 0.69 6.70 16.53
N ILE A 187 0.90 6.62 17.86
CA ILE A 187 1.93 7.39 18.55
C ILE A 187 3.32 6.92 18.16
N SER A 188 3.55 5.60 18.04
CA SER A 188 4.83 5.06 17.57
C SER A 188 5.14 5.51 16.14
N GLY A 189 4.14 5.53 15.25
CA GLY A 189 4.29 6.03 13.89
C GLY A 189 4.59 7.52 13.82
N MET A 190 3.91 8.35 14.64
CA MET A 190 4.23 9.78 14.73
C MET A 190 5.62 10.01 15.32
N ARG A 191 6.01 9.26 16.35
CA ARG A 191 7.33 9.38 16.98
C ARG A 191 8.45 9.10 15.97
N SER A 192 8.31 8.07 15.14
CA SER A 192 9.23 7.78 14.02
C SER A 192 9.27 8.86 12.93
N LEU A 193 8.29 9.77 12.87
CA LEU A 193 8.25 10.88 11.91
C LEU A 193 8.84 12.18 12.48
N PHE A 194 9.03 12.27 13.80
CA PHE A 194 9.51 13.48 14.49
C PHE A 194 10.81 13.26 15.28
N GLU A 195 11.27 12.02 15.44
CA GLU A 195 12.65 11.72 15.80
C GLU A 195 13.47 11.87 14.50
N GLU A 196 13.91 13.11 14.22
CA GLU A 196 15.06 13.33 13.33
C GLU A 196 16.24 12.55 13.91
N ASP A 197 17.00 11.86 13.06
CA ASP A 197 18.26 11.23 13.45
C ASP A 197 19.11 12.27 14.17
N GLU A 198 19.23 12.17 15.49
CA GLU A 198 20.37 12.76 16.21
C GLU A 198 21.60 11.99 15.71
N THR A 199 22.10 12.39 14.53
CA THR A 199 23.46 12.07 14.13
C THR A 199 24.35 12.86 15.08
N ASP A 200 24.82 12.16 16.11
CA ASP A 200 25.95 12.59 16.92
C ASP A 200 27.12 12.92 15.98
N ASP A 201 27.36 14.22 15.76
CA ASP A 201 28.59 14.76 15.18
C ASP A 201 29.69 14.63 16.24
N ASP A 202 30.56 13.62 16.09
CA ASP A 202 31.87 13.50 16.75
C ASP A 202 33.01 13.66 15.72
#